data_AF-A0A437N2B6-F1
#
_entry.id   AF-A0A437N2B6-F1
#
_cell.length_a   1.000
_cell.length_b   1.000
_cell.length_c   1.000
_cell.angle_alpha   90.00
_cell.angle_beta   90.00
_cell.angle_gamma   90.00
#
_symmetry.space_group_name_H-M   'P 1'
#
loop_
_entity.id
_entity.type
_entity.pdbx_description
1 polymer ?
#
loop_
_entity_poly.entity_id
_entity_poly.type
_entity_poly.pdbx_seq_one_letter_code
_entity_poly.pdbx_strand_id
1 'polypeptide(L)'
;MPRLPLMLLAAATAALAQPSMARPALTSAQPAQGAAASKVTQITLNFSEPITAAASGVSVLMTAMPGMDHHQPMKMGGVTTKLSPDGKALVASLPRALPVGSYDVPWHVAGADGQNVAGKVSFDVKP
;
A
#
# COMPACT_ATOMS: atom_id res chain seq x y z
N MET A 1 -28.42 -68.07 -15.25
CA MET A 1 -27.71 -67.10 -16.13
C MET A 1 -27.45 -65.83 -15.32
N PRO A 2 -26.22 -65.55 -14.88
CA PRO A 2 -25.95 -64.38 -14.06
C PRO A 2 -25.91 -63.13 -14.95
N ARG A 3 -26.49 -62.03 -14.48
CA ARG A 3 -26.34 -60.71 -15.11
C ARG A 3 -25.33 -59.92 -14.27
N LEU A 4 -24.17 -59.63 -14.85
CA LEU A 4 -23.09 -58.87 -14.23
C LEU A 4 -23.46 -57.38 -14.26
N PRO A 5 -23.49 -56.64 -13.13
CA PRO A 5 -23.68 -55.21 -13.16
C PRO A 5 -22.32 -54.54 -13.43
N LEU A 6 -22.27 -53.74 -14.49
CA LEU A 6 -21.13 -52.92 -14.87
C LEU A 6 -20.97 -51.78 -13.85
N MET A 7 -20.00 -51.89 -12.94
CA MET A 7 -19.60 -50.80 -12.05
C MET A 7 -18.93 -49.69 -12.87
N LEU A 8 -19.58 -48.53 -13.01
CA LEU A 8 -18.91 -47.29 -13.43
C LEU A 8 -18.03 -46.79 -12.28
N LEU A 9 -16.72 -46.81 -12.48
CA LEU A 9 -15.76 -46.17 -11.58
C LEU A 9 -15.70 -44.67 -11.93
N ALA A 10 -16.43 -43.85 -11.17
CA ALA A 10 -16.34 -42.39 -11.28
C ALA A 10 -15.03 -41.92 -10.62
N ALA A 11 -14.02 -41.58 -11.43
CA ALA A 11 -12.81 -40.96 -10.95
C ALA A 11 -13.10 -39.49 -10.56
N ALA A 12 -13.22 -39.23 -9.25
CA ALA A 12 -13.34 -37.88 -8.72
C ALA A 12 -11.97 -37.19 -8.78
N THR A 13 -11.76 -36.32 -9.77
CA THR A 13 -10.62 -35.40 -9.77
C THR A 13 -10.87 -34.31 -8.75
N ALA A 14 -10.28 -34.43 -7.56
CA ALA A 14 -10.23 -33.34 -6.60
C ALA A 14 -9.37 -32.21 -7.18
N ALA A 15 -10.02 -31.15 -7.67
CA ALA A 15 -9.33 -29.92 -8.02
C ALA A 15 -8.71 -29.33 -6.75
N LEU A 16 -7.38 -29.42 -6.61
CA LEU A 16 -6.65 -28.67 -5.61
C LEU A 16 -6.78 -27.18 -5.95
N ALA A 17 -7.70 -26.49 -5.28
CA ALA A 17 -7.73 -25.03 -5.32
C ALA A 17 -6.42 -24.52 -4.73
N GLN A 18 -5.52 -24.01 -5.57
CA GLN A 18 -4.32 -23.35 -5.07
C GLN A 18 -4.76 -22.13 -4.25
N PRO A 19 -4.22 -21.94 -3.03
CA PRO A 19 -4.50 -20.72 -2.29
C PRO A 19 -4.03 -19.55 -3.16
N SER A 20 -4.96 -18.68 -3.54
CA SER A 20 -4.61 -17.39 -4.13
C SER A 20 -3.73 -16.68 -3.12
N MET A 21 -2.43 -16.55 -3.41
CA MET A 21 -1.53 -15.70 -2.63
C MET A 21 -2.05 -14.27 -2.79
N ALA A 22 -2.79 -13.80 -1.79
CA ALA A 22 -3.20 -12.40 -1.75
C ALA A 22 -1.92 -11.56 -1.71
N ARG A 23 -1.88 -10.51 -2.55
CA ARG A 23 -0.81 -9.52 -2.56
C ARG A 23 -1.29 -8.28 -1.80
N PRO A 24 -0.41 -7.54 -1.11
CA PRO A 24 -0.86 -6.39 -0.34
C PRO A 24 -1.45 -5.34 -1.28
N ALA A 25 -2.73 -5.02 -1.07
CA ALA A 25 -3.42 -3.95 -1.78
C ALA A 25 -3.63 -2.77 -0.84
N LEU A 26 -3.36 -1.56 -1.32
CA LEU A 26 -3.67 -0.34 -0.57
C LEU A 26 -5.20 -0.21 -0.45
N THR A 27 -5.73 -0.27 0.77
CA THR A 27 -7.17 -0.18 1.05
C THR A 27 -7.60 1.24 1.36
N SER A 28 -6.73 2.03 1.99
CA SER A 28 -6.95 3.46 2.23
C SER A 28 -5.64 4.19 2.52
N ALA A 29 -5.68 5.52 2.42
CA ALA A 29 -4.60 6.39 2.81
C ALA A 29 -5.13 7.60 3.59
N GLN A 30 -4.32 8.13 4.50
CA GLN A 30 -4.56 9.39 5.18
C GLN A 30 -3.29 10.26 5.12
N PRO A 31 -3.30 11.42 4.45
CA PRO A 31 -4.39 11.96 3.63
C PRO A 31 -4.80 11.01 2.48
N ALA A 32 -6.09 11.06 2.11
CA ALA A 32 -6.62 10.25 1.03
C ALA A 32 -6.12 10.71 -0.34
N GLN A 33 -6.22 9.84 -1.34
CA GLN A 33 -5.89 10.17 -2.73
C GLN A 33 -6.70 11.39 -3.21
N GLY A 34 -6.01 12.41 -3.70
CA GLY A 34 -6.58 13.67 -4.18
C GLY A 34 -7.16 14.57 -3.08
N ALA A 35 -6.94 14.24 -1.80
CA ALA A 35 -7.47 15.04 -0.71
C ALA A 35 -6.71 16.36 -0.56
N ALA A 36 -7.40 17.36 -0.01
CA ALA A 36 -6.77 18.54 0.53
C ALA A 36 -6.79 18.46 2.06
N ALA A 37 -5.62 18.55 2.69
CA ALA A 37 -5.46 18.48 4.14
C ALA A 37 -4.69 19.70 4.66
N SER A 38 -4.75 19.96 5.96
CA SER A 38 -3.94 20.99 6.62
C SER A 38 -3.15 20.37 7.77
N LYS A 39 -2.03 21.02 8.13
CA LYS A 39 -1.16 20.61 9.26
C LYS A 39 -0.74 19.13 9.22
N VAL A 40 -0.44 18.61 8.02
CA VAL A 40 -0.06 17.20 7.83
C VAL A 40 1.30 16.92 8.48
N THR A 41 1.31 16.18 9.58
CA THR A 41 2.52 15.70 10.29
C THR A 41 2.68 14.19 10.21
N GLN A 42 1.71 13.48 9.64
CA GLN A 42 1.72 12.04 9.50
C GLN A 42 0.99 11.63 8.22
N ILE A 43 1.51 10.60 7.56
CA ILE A 43 0.87 9.92 6.45
C ILE A 43 0.72 8.44 6.82
N THR A 44 -0.49 7.90 6.69
CA THR A 44 -0.79 6.49 6.97
C THR A 44 -1.28 5.81 5.71
N LEU A 45 -0.67 4.69 5.33
CA LEU A 45 -1.08 3.84 4.22
C LEU A 45 -1.57 2.50 4.79
N ASN A 46 -2.84 2.15 4.57
CA ASN A 46 -3.44 0.92 5.06
C ASN A 46 -3.53 -0.12 3.95
N PHE A 47 -3.23 -1.37 4.28
CA PHE A 47 -3.16 -2.49 3.35
C PHE A 47 -4.15 -3.59 3.73
N SER A 48 -4.49 -4.45 2.77
CA SER A 48 -5.41 -5.58 2.96
C SER A 48 -4.89 -6.63 3.94
N GLU A 49 -3.57 -6.74 4.05
CA GLU A 49 -2.87 -7.76 4.82
C GLU A 49 -1.57 -7.24 5.45
N PRO A 50 -0.95 -7.99 6.37
CA PRO A 50 0.29 -7.57 7.00
C PRO A 50 1.44 -7.47 5.99
N ILE A 51 2.27 -6.44 6.14
CA ILE A 51 3.46 -6.20 5.34
C ILE A 51 4.73 -6.38 6.17
N THR A 52 5.87 -6.60 5.50
CA THR A 52 7.17 -6.75 6.18
C THR A 52 7.93 -5.42 6.23
N ALA A 53 8.35 -5.00 7.43
CA ALA A 53 8.98 -3.69 7.63
C ALA A 53 10.30 -3.53 6.85
N ALA A 54 11.12 -4.57 6.77
CA ALA A 54 12.45 -4.52 6.14
C ALA A 54 12.39 -4.29 4.62
N ALA A 55 11.29 -4.66 3.97
CA ALA A 55 11.09 -4.54 2.53
C ALA A 55 9.94 -3.58 2.17
N SER A 56 9.54 -2.74 3.12
CA SER A 56 8.47 -1.74 2.93
C SER A 56 8.97 -0.34 3.20
N GLY A 57 8.55 0.61 2.38
CA GLY A 57 9.05 1.98 2.46
C GLY A 57 8.16 2.97 1.73
N VAL A 58 8.33 4.23 2.09
CA VAL A 58 7.62 5.36 1.50
C VAL A 58 8.54 6.57 1.43
N SER A 59 8.38 7.36 0.38
CA SER A 59 8.99 8.69 0.27
C SER A 59 7.90 9.74 0.16
N VAL A 60 8.17 10.95 0.63
CA VAL A 60 7.26 12.09 0.50
C VAL A 60 7.94 13.11 -0.37
N LEU A 61 7.34 13.42 -1.51
CA LEU A 61 7.88 14.32 -2.52
C LEU A 61 6.95 15.51 -2.67
N MET A 62 7.45 16.72 -2.52
CA MET A 62 6.73 17.93 -2.93
C MET A 62 6.86 18.06 -4.45
N THR A 63 5.75 18.34 -5.13
CA THR A 63 5.66 18.44 -6.60
C THR A 63 5.19 19.82 -7.09
N ALA A 64 4.57 20.60 -6.23
CA ALA A 64 4.26 22.01 -6.48
C ALA A 64 4.19 22.78 -5.16
N MET A 65 4.46 24.09 -5.20
CA MET A 65 4.28 24.99 -4.06
C MET A 65 3.82 26.38 -4.52
N PRO A 66 3.15 27.17 -3.66
CA PRO A 66 2.67 28.50 -4.04
C PRO A 66 3.77 29.38 -4.64
N GLY A 67 3.49 29.93 -5.83
CA GLY A 67 4.44 30.79 -6.56
C GLY A 67 5.51 30.05 -7.37
N MET A 68 5.52 28.71 -7.35
CA MET A 68 6.44 27.89 -8.15
C MET A 68 5.77 26.56 -8.52
N ASP A 69 5.08 26.57 -9.66
CA ASP A 69 4.55 25.36 -10.27
C ASP A 69 5.64 24.68 -11.14
N HIS A 70 5.56 23.35 -11.28
CA HIS A 70 6.44 22.54 -12.17
C HIS A 70 7.93 22.49 -11.81
N HIS A 71 8.29 22.64 -10.53
CA HIS A 71 9.64 22.31 -10.09
C HIS A 71 9.89 20.80 -10.12
N GLN A 72 11.17 20.39 -10.15
CA GLN A 72 11.53 18.97 -10.01
C GLN A 72 11.07 18.44 -8.63
N PRO A 73 10.57 17.20 -8.51
CA PRO A 73 10.10 16.67 -7.24
C PRO A 73 11.16 16.79 -6.12
N MET A 74 10.79 17.44 -5.03
CA MET A 74 11.68 17.67 -3.88
C MET A 74 11.37 16.69 -2.75
N LYS A 75 12.36 15.88 -2.35
CA LYS A 75 12.17 14.92 -1.26
C LYS A 75 12.10 15.63 0.09
N MET A 76 11.05 15.35 0.86
CA MET A 76 10.92 15.80 2.24
C MET A 76 11.84 14.97 3.15
N GLY A 77 12.70 15.66 3.90
CA GLY A 77 13.67 15.05 4.81
C GLY A 77 13.09 14.71 6.19
N GLY A 78 13.79 13.83 6.91
CA GLY A 78 13.47 13.49 8.31
C GLY A 78 12.23 12.62 8.53
N VAL A 79 11.64 12.08 7.45
CA VAL A 79 10.50 11.16 7.54
C VAL A 79 10.95 9.83 8.16
N THR A 80 10.28 9.42 9.23
CA THR A 80 10.50 8.11 9.87
C THR A 80 9.29 7.21 9.63
N THR A 81 9.52 5.92 9.37
CA THR A 81 8.46 4.95 9.11
C THR A 81 8.34 3.92 10.23
N LYS A 82 7.10 3.50 10.52
CA LYS A 82 6.79 2.39 11.41
C LYS A 82 5.59 1.61 10.87
N LEU A 83 5.50 0.34 11.23
CA LEU A 83 4.26 -0.42 11.01
C LEU A 83 3.29 -0.20 12.17
N SER A 84 1.99 -0.26 11.88
CA SER A 84 0.96 -0.42 12.90
C SER A 84 1.14 -1.74 13.67
N PRO A 85 0.54 -1.87 14.87
CA PRO A 85 0.65 -3.10 15.67
C PRO A 85 0.16 -4.37 14.96
N ASP A 86 -0.85 -4.26 14.08
CA ASP A 86 -1.36 -5.37 13.27
C ASP A 86 -0.54 -5.62 11.99
N GLY A 87 0.50 -4.82 11.74
CA GLY A 87 1.36 -4.91 10.57
C GLY A 87 0.69 -4.50 9.25
N LYS A 88 -0.56 -4.02 9.27
CA LYS A 88 -1.35 -3.72 8.06
C LYS A 88 -1.27 -2.26 7.62
N ALA A 89 -0.54 -1.41 8.33
CA ALA A 89 -0.36 -0.03 7.93
C ALA A 89 1.10 0.40 8.00
N LEU A 90 1.53 1.17 7.00
CA LEU A 90 2.80 1.89 7.01
C LEU A 90 2.53 3.35 7.43
N VAL A 91 3.06 3.74 8.57
CA VAL A 91 2.91 5.08 9.15
C VAL A 91 4.22 5.84 8.95
N ALA A 92 4.15 6.92 8.18
CA ALA A 92 5.24 7.88 7.99
C ALA A 92 5.00 9.12 8.85
N SER A 93 5.88 9.34 9.83
CA SER A 93 5.85 10.53 10.69
C SER A 93 6.84 11.57 10.19
N LEU A 94 6.40 12.82 10.15
CA LEU A 94 7.22 13.96 9.75
C LEU A 94 7.67 14.75 10.99
N PRO A 95 8.90 15.31 10.99
CA PRO A 95 9.42 16.05 12.14
C PRO A 95 8.71 17.41 12.32
N ARG A 96 8.07 17.92 11.27
CA ARG A 96 7.28 19.15 11.23
C ARG A 96 6.13 18.98 10.26
N ALA A 97 5.12 19.85 10.38
CA ALA A 97 4.04 19.89 9.40
C ALA A 97 4.58 20.18 8.00
N LEU A 98 4.01 19.50 7.01
CA LEU A 98 4.30 19.75 5.60
C LEU A 98 3.95 21.20 5.22
N PRO A 99 4.80 21.90 4.47
CA PRO A 99 4.45 23.19 3.87
C PRO A 99 3.24 23.08 2.92
N VAL A 100 2.59 24.21 2.65
CA VAL A 100 1.54 24.29 1.62
C VAL A 100 2.12 23.91 0.25
N GLY A 101 1.41 23.05 -0.48
CA GLY A 101 1.86 22.54 -1.76
C GLY A 101 1.20 21.21 -2.13
N SER A 102 1.54 20.70 -3.31
CA SER A 102 1.11 19.38 -3.78
C SER A 102 2.19 18.34 -3.48
N TYR A 103 1.75 17.14 -3.12
CA TYR A 103 2.62 16.05 -2.70
C TYR A 103 2.31 14.75 -3.42
N ASP A 104 3.38 14.05 -3.75
CA ASP A 104 3.38 12.66 -4.19
C ASP A 104 4.05 11.79 -3.11
N VAL A 105 3.38 10.69 -2.78
CA VAL A 105 3.81 9.71 -1.78
C VAL A 105 3.99 8.36 -2.45
N PRO A 106 5.09 8.14 -3.19
CA PRO A 106 5.42 6.82 -3.71
C PRO A 106 5.74 5.87 -2.56
N TRP A 107 5.19 4.67 -2.64
CA TRP A 107 5.36 3.61 -1.65
C TRP A 107 5.65 2.28 -2.32
N HIS A 108 6.32 1.39 -1.58
CA HIS A 108 6.45 -0.02 -1.90
C HIS A 108 6.29 -0.84 -0.62
N VAL A 109 5.72 -2.02 -0.74
CA VAL A 109 5.53 -2.96 0.37
C VAL A 109 5.72 -4.38 -0.10
N ALA A 110 6.10 -5.27 0.82
CA ALA A 110 6.22 -6.70 0.56
C ALA A 110 5.27 -7.48 1.48
N GLY A 111 4.50 -8.39 0.90
CA GLY A 111 3.65 -9.34 1.63
C GLY A 111 4.46 -10.47 2.25
N ALA A 112 3.77 -11.44 2.86
CA ALA A 112 4.40 -12.62 3.46
C ALA A 112 5.08 -13.55 2.42
N ASP A 113 4.64 -13.50 1.16
CA ASP A 113 5.22 -14.23 0.04
C ASP A 113 6.51 -13.60 -0.51
N GLY A 114 6.92 -12.44 0.03
CA GLY A 114 8.10 -11.69 -0.39
C GLY A 114 7.94 -10.93 -1.71
N GLN A 115 6.75 -10.95 -2.33
CA GLN A 115 6.51 -10.17 -3.54
C GLN A 115 6.24 -8.71 -3.21
N ASN A 116 6.97 -7.83 -3.89
CA ASN A 116 6.79 -6.40 -3.75
C ASN A 116 5.60 -5.91 -4.58
N VAL A 117 4.84 -4.99 -4.00
CA VAL A 117 3.83 -4.17 -4.65
C VAL A 117 4.19 -2.71 -4.41
N ALA A 118 4.01 -1.86 -5.41
CA ALA A 118 4.29 -0.44 -5.30
C ALA A 118 3.12 0.38 -5.85
N GLY A 119 3.05 1.63 -5.41
CA GLY A 119 2.06 2.58 -5.87
C GLY A 119 2.38 3.99 -5.40
N LYS A 120 1.40 4.87 -5.53
CA LYS A 120 1.53 6.29 -5.18
C LYS A 120 0.22 6.83 -4.63
N VAL A 121 0.30 7.66 -3.61
CA VAL A 121 -0.80 8.51 -3.14
C VAL A 121 -0.42 9.97 -3.39
N SER A 122 -1.34 10.77 -3.90
CA SER A 122 -1.13 12.21 -4.11
C SER A 122 -2.15 13.02 -3.31
N PHE A 123 -1.75 14.12 -2.70
CA PHE A 123 -2.63 15.03 -1.95
C PHE A 123 -2.08 16.45 -1.93
N ASP A 124 -2.94 17.41 -1.58
CA ASP A 124 -2.57 18.81 -1.39
C ASP A 124 -2.56 19.18 0.09
N VAL A 125 -1.57 19.99 0.48
CA VAL A 125 -1.56 20.69 1.77
C VAL A 125 -2.01 22.12 1.57
N LYS A 126 -3.07 22.50 2.29
CA LYS A 126 -3.63 23.85 2.32
C LYS A 126 -3.32 24.54 3.66
N PRO A 127 -3.38 25.88 3.70
CA PRO A 127 -3.20 26.67 4.93
C PRO A 127 -4.05 26.19 6.11
#